data_AF-I4FXK6-F1
#
_entry.id   AF-I4FXK6-F1
#
_cell.length_a   1.000
_cell.length_b   1.000
_cell.length_c   1.000
_cell.angle_alpha   90.00
_cell.angle_beta   90.00
_cell.angle_gamma   90.00
#
_symmetry.space_group_name_H-M   'P 1'
#
loop_
_entity.id
_entity.type
_entity.pdbx_description
1 polymer ?
#
loop_
_entity_poly.entity_id
_entity_poly.type
_entity_poly.pdbx_seq_one_letter_code
_entity_poly.pdbx_strand_id
1 'polypeptide(L)' 'MSRQTNLNQSVVFLDAGVSDYQSLQAGVIPEVATVILSANQDGIEQISAFLPLLKP' A
#
# COMPACT_ATOMS: atom_id res chain seq x y z
N MET A 1 6.89 7.63 -29.71
CA MET A 1 6.66 8.49 -28.53
C MET A 1 6.55 7.57 -27.32
N SER A 2 7.67 7.23 -26.68
CA SER A 2 7.66 6.38 -25.49
C SER A 2 7.31 7.24 -24.29
N ARG A 3 6.16 7.00 -23.67
CA ARG A 3 5.85 7.60 -22.37
C ARG A 3 6.73 6.88 -21.34
N GLN A 4 7.94 7.40 -21.10
CA GLN A 4 8.73 7.02 -19.93
C GLN A 4 8.00 7.55 -18.70
N THR A 5 7.04 6.79 -18.19
CA THR A 5 6.52 7.03 -16.85
C THR A 5 7.52 6.40 -15.87
N ASN A 6 8.51 7.17 -15.42
CA ASN A 6 9.14 6.88 -14.13
C ASN A 6 8.04 7.12 -13.08
N LEU A 7 7.23 6.10 -12.81
CA LEU A 7 6.29 6.13 -11.71
C LEU A 7 7.12 5.84 -10.48
N ASN A 8 7.39 6.85 -9.67
CA ASN A 8 7.64 6.61 -8.25
C ASN A 8 6.38 5.94 -7.71
N GLN A 9 6.33 4.61 -7.74
CA GLN A 9 5.20 3.80 -7.28
C GLN A 9 5.07 4.01 -5.76
N SER A 10 4.21 4.95 -5.35
CA SER A 10 3.88 5.16 -3.95
C SER A 10 2.83 4.15 -3.52
N VAL A 11 3.08 3.49 -2.39
CA VAL A 11 2.15 2.56 -1.74
C VAL A 11 1.85 3.05 -0.33
N VAL A 12 0.60 2.92 0.09
CA VAL A 12 0.15 3.13 1.47
C VAL A 12 -0.23 1.78 2.05
N PHE A 13 0.32 1.47 3.22
CA PHE A 13 -0.07 0.30 4.01
C PHE A 13 -0.99 0.75 5.14
N LEU A 14 -2.17 0.13 5.26
CA LEU A 14 -3.12 0.38 6.34
C LEU A 14 -3.34 -0.90 7.13
N ASP A 15 -3.14 -0.84 8.45
CA ASP A 15 -3.40 -1.97 9.33
C ASP A 15 -4.90 -2.06 9.66
N ALA A 16 -5.52 -3.21 9.37
CA ALA A 16 -6.93 -3.46 9.66
C ALA A 16 -7.25 -3.50 11.17
N GLY A 17 -6.24 -3.53 12.04
CA GLY A 17 -6.38 -3.39 13.49
C GLY A 17 -6.56 -1.95 13.95
N VAL A 18 -6.27 -0.97 13.08
CA VAL A 18 -6.56 0.43 13.35
C VAL A 18 -8.06 0.65 13.28
N SER A 19 -8.62 1.28 14.32
CA SER A 19 -10.03 1.66 14.34
C SER A 19 -10.35 2.56 13.16
N ASP A 20 -11.43 2.24 12.43
CA ASP A 20 -11.90 3.00 11.27
C ASP A 20 -10.87 3.11 10.12
N TYR A 21 -10.08 2.05 9.89
CA TYR A 21 -9.12 2.00 8.78
C TYR A 21 -9.80 2.19 7.40
N GLN A 22 -11.10 1.89 7.27
CA GLN A 22 -11.85 2.11 6.03
C GLN A 22 -11.98 3.59 5.68
N SER A 23 -12.17 4.48 6.67
CA SER A 23 -12.17 5.92 6.43
C SER A 23 -10.78 6.42 6.04
N LEU A 24 -9.71 5.84 6.62
CA LEU A 24 -8.33 6.11 6.19
C LEU A 24 -8.09 5.66 4.75
N GLN A 25 -8.59 4.48 4.37
CA GLN A 25 -8.54 3.97 3.00
C GLN A 25 -9.28 4.88 2.02
N ALA A 26 -10.47 5.38 2.39
CA ALA A 26 -11.23 6.29 1.56
C ALA A 26 -10.53 7.65 1.33
N GLY A 27 -9.60 8.03 2.21
CA GLY A 27 -8.77 9.23 2.07
C GLY A 27 -7.55 9.07 1.17
N VAL A 28 -7.20 7.86 0.73
CA VAL A 28 -6.06 7.64 -0.16
C VAL A 28 -6.43 8.07 -1.58
N ILE A 29 -5.55 8.86 -2.21
CA ILE A 29 -5.77 9.35 -3.58
C ILE A 29 -5.74 8.20 -4.59
N PRO A 30 -6.53 8.24 -5.68
CA PRO A 30 -6.70 7.09 -6.59
C PRO A 30 -5.43 6.57 -7.27
N GLU A 31 -4.38 7.38 -7.34
CA GLU A 31 -3.11 7.04 -8.03
C GLU A 31 -2.12 6.29 -7.12
N VAL A 32 -2.44 6.12 -5.84
CA VAL A 32 -1.59 5.44 -4.86
C VAL A 32 -2.15 4.05 -4.59
N ALA A 33 -1.30 3.02 -4.73
CA ALA A 33 -1.66 1.67 -4.36
C ALA A 33 -1.93 1.61 -2.84
N THR A 34 -3.03 0.99 -2.44
CA THR A 34 -3.34 0.76 -1.01
C THR A 34 -3.28 -0.74 -0.72
N VAL A 35 -2.54 -1.11 0.31
CA VAL A 35 -2.43 -2.48 0.82
C VAL A 35 -3.01 -2.52 2.22
N ILE A 36 -4.02 -3.36 2.43
CA ILE A 36 -4.60 -3.58 3.76
C ILE A 36 -3.87 -4.74 4.42
N LEU A 37 -3.19 -4.46 5.53
CA LEU A 37 -2.51 -5.46 6.34
C LEU A 37 -3.53 -6.17 7.21
N SER A 38 -3.32 -7.47 7.40
CA SER A 38 -4.10 -8.28 8.31
C SER A 38 -3.72 -7.96 9.76
N ALA A 39 -4.71 -7.59 10.58
CA ALA A 39 -4.54 -7.22 11.98
C ALA A 39 -4.02 -8.37 12.88
N ASN A 40 -4.14 -9.61 12.41
CA ASN A 40 -3.77 -10.84 13.13
C ASN A 40 -2.39 -11.40 12.71
N GLN A 41 -1.64 -10.67 11.89
CA GLN A 41 -0.32 -11.06 11.39
C GLN A 41 0.67 -9.93 11.68
N ASP A 42 1.96 -10.25 11.69
CA ASP A 42 3.01 -9.24 11.84
C ASP A 42 2.97 -8.27 10.65
N GLY A 43 2.80 -6.98 10.92
CA GLY A 43 2.72 -5.95 9.89
C GLY A 43 4.03 -5.75 9.15
N ILE A 44 5.18 -5.90 9.83
CA ILE A 44 6.51 -5.76 9.22
C ILE A 44 6.79 -6.92 8.28
N GLU A 45 6.41 -8.15 8.64
CA GLU A 45 6.55 -9.30 7.73
C GLU A 45 5.72 -9.13 6.46
N GLN A 46 4.47 -8.68 6.58
CA GLN A 46 3.59 -8.42 5.44
C GLN A 46 4.14 -7.30 4.53
N ILE A 47 4.62 -6.19 5.10
CA ILE A 47 5.26 -5.11 4.34
C ILE A 47 6.52 -5.64 3.63
N SER A 48 7.36 -6.37 4.34
CA SER A 48 8.62 -6.92 3.80
C SER A 48 8.38 -7.94 2.69
N ALA A 49 7.29 -8.70 2.75
CA ALA A 49 6.87 -9.61 1.69
C ALA A 49 6.32 -8.85 0.46
N PHE A 50 5.68 -7.70 0.68
CA PHE A 50 5.08 -6.90 -0.41
C PHE A 50 6.11 -6.06 -1.17
N LEU A 51 7.02 -5.35 -0.47
CA LEU A 51 7.93 -4.39 -1.11
C LEU A 51 8.74 -4.96 -2.29
N PRO A 52 9.27 -6.20 -2.25
CA PRO A 52 9.97 -6.80 -3.39
C PRO A 52 9.09 -7.02 -4.63
N LEU A 53 7.77 -7.01 -4.49
CA LEU A 53 6.81 -7.13 -5.60
C LEU A 53 6.64 -5.82 -6.37
N LEU A 54 7.03 -4.68 -5.78
CA LEU A 54 7.10 -3.40 -6.46
C LEU A 54 8.28 -3.42 -7.43
N LYS A 55 8.04 -3.98 -8.63
CA LYS A 55 8.99 -3.88 -9.72
C LYS A 55 8.91 -2.48 -10.35
N PRO A 56 10.05 -1.87 -10.70
CA PRO A 56 10.06 -0.65 -11.51
C PRO A 56 9.47 -0.88 -12.91
#